data_AF-A0A2E7UVT4-F1
#
_entry.id   AF-A0A2E7UVT4-F1
#
_cell.length_a   1.000
_cell.length_b   1.000
_cell.length_c   1.000
_cell.angle_alpha   90.00
_cell.angle_beta   90.00
_cell.angle_gamma   90.00
#
_symmetry.space_group_name_H-M   'P 1'
#
loop_
_entity.id
_entity.type
_entity.pdbx_description
1 polymer ?
#
loop_
_entity_poly.entity_id
_entity_poly.type
_entity_poly.pdbx_seq_one_letter_code
_entity_poly.pdbx_strand_id
1 'polypeptide(L)'
;MSSLLSTAVGRLRCVSALEGLSYALLVFVAMPLKYGLGEPAMVRGMGMAHGVLFVAFSATLLAAWYDRRWTIRRSASLMFWSLVPLGAIWIERNLRQSNP
;
A
#
# COMPACT_ATOMS: atom_id res chain seq x y z
N MET A 1 -3.14 -21.56 0.01
CA MET A 1 -3.03 -20.22 0.64
C MET A 1 -1.68 -19.97 1.33
N SER A 2 -0.68 -20.85 1.18
CA SER A 2 0.60 -20.80 1.91
C SER A 2 1.75 -20.05 1.20
N SER A 3 1.56 -19.44 0.02
CA SER A 3 2.66 -18.77 -0.72
C SER A 3 2.65 -17.22 -0.71
N LEU A 4 1.70 -16.59 -0.02
CA LEU A 4 1.62 -15.12 0.02
C LEU A 4 2.76 -14.49 0.83
N LEU A 5 3.29 -15.13 1.86
CA LEU A 5 4.38 -14.54 2.66
C LEU A 5 5.77 -15.04 2.26
N SER A 6 5.83 -16.17 1.55
CA SER A 6 7.11 -16.78 1.13
C SER A 6 7.75 -16.05 -0.04
N THR A 7 6.96 -15.47 -0.95
CA THR A 7 7.48 -14.77 -2.14
C THR A 7 7.57 -13.26 -1.92
N ALA A 8 8.56 -12.61 -2.56
CA ALA A 8 8.70 -11.15 -2.50
C ALA A 8 7.45 -10.43 -3.04
N VAL A 9 6.86 -10.94 -4.13
CA VAL A 9 5.62 -10.39 -4.72
C VAL A 9 4.41 -10.64 -3.83
N GLY A 10 4.32 -11.81 -3.18
CA GLY A 10 3.24 -12.08 -2.24
C GLY A 10 3.25 -11.12 -1.04
N ARG A 11 4.44 -10.85 -0.47
CA ARG A 11 4.61 -9.88 0.62
C ARG A 11 4.19 -8.48 0.15
N LEU A 12 4.62 -8.06 -1.04
CA LEU A 12 4.20 -6.80 -1.64
C LEU A 12 2.68 -6.70 -1.77
N ARG A 13 2.00 -7.76 -2.21
CA ARG A 13 0.53 -7.78 -2.31
C ARG A 13 -0.15 -7.63 -0.95
N CYS A 14 0.34 -8.35 0.06
CA CYS A 14 -0.21 -8.26 1.42
C CYS A 14 -0.02 -6.86 2.01
N VAL A 15 1.19 -6.31 1.92
CA VAL A 15 1.48 -4.96 2.44
C VAL A 15 0.73 -3.89 1.65
N SER A 16 0.64 -3.99 0.33
CA SER A 16 -0.14 -3.06 -0.51
C SER A 16 -1.63 -3.06 -0.16
N ALA A 17 -2.21 -4.22 0.16
CA ALA A 17 -3.61 -4.28 0.58
C ALA A 17 -3.83 -3.59 1.93
N LEU A 18 -2.93 -3.79 2.90
CA LEU A 18 -2.99 -3.13 4.21
C LEU A 18 -2.73 -1.62 4.11
N GLU A 19 -1.74 -1.22 3.32
CA GLU A 19 -1.39 0.17 3.05
C GLU A 19 -2.57 0.91 2.40
N GLY A 20 -3.14 0.37 1.32
CA GLY A 20 -4.29 0.97 0.66
C GLY A 20 -5.54 1.03 1.55
N LEU A 21 -5.79 0.02 2.38
CA LEU A 21 -6.87 0.05 3.37
C LEU A 21 -6.63 1.13 4.43
N SER A 22 -5.40 1.23 4.96
CA SER A 22 -5.04 2.25 5.94
C SER A 22 -5.20 3.66 5.38
N TYR A 23 -4.88 3.86 4.09
CA TYR A 23 -5.03 5.15 3.43
C TYR A 23 -6.51 5.49 3.17
N ALA A 24 -7.30 4.51 2.74
CA ALA A 24 -8.74 4.69 2.60
C ALA A 24 -9.38 5.06 3.95
N LEU A 25 -9.02 4.38 5.03
CA LEU A 25 -9.50 4.73 6.37
C LEU A 25 -9.03 6.13 6.80
N LEU A 26 -7.77 6.51 6.51
CA LEU A 26 -7.26 7.85 6.81
C LEU A 26 -8.09 8.94 6.13
N VAL A 27 -8.38 8.77 4.83
CA VAL A 27 -9.08 9.77 4.02
C VAL A 27 -10.59 9.77 4.28
N PHE A 28 -11.23 8.61 4.37
CA PHE A 28 -12.70 8.52 4.49
C PHE A 28 -13.22 8.50 5.93
N VAL A 29 -12.36 8.23 6.92
CA VAL A 29 -12.77 8.20 8.34
C VAL A 29 -12.05 9.29 9.13
N ALA A 30 -10.72 9.30 9.11
CA ALA A 30 -9.96 10.22 9.96
C ALA A 30 -10.17 11.70 9.56
N MET A 31 -10.18 12.00 8.26
CA MET A 31 -10.38 13.38 7.78
C MET A 31 -11.80 13.91 8.05
N PRO A 32 -12.90 13.18 7.74
CA PRO A 32 -14.24 13.61 8.14
C PRO A 32 -14.40 13.78 9.64
N LEU A 33 -13.79 12.92 10.46
CA LEU A 33 -13.84 13.07 11.91
C LEU A 33 -13.11 14.34 12.37
N LYS A 34 -11.94 14.63 11.80
CA LYS A 34 -11.17 15.85 12.11
C LYS A 34 -11.97 17.12 11.80
N TYR A 35 -12.62 17.19 10.64
CA TYR A 35 -13.37 18.39 10.23
C TYR A 35 -14.77 18.44 10.85
N GLY A 36 -15.40 17.30 11.11
CA GLY A 36 -16.76 17.21 11.65
C GLY A 36 -16.84 17.28 13.17
N LEU A 37 -15.90 16.66 13.88
CA LEU A 37 -15.89 16.60 15.36
C LEU A 37 -14.72 17.36 15.99
N GLY A 38 -13.83 17.97 15.18
CA GLY A 38 -12.70 18.73 15.71
C GLY A 38 -11.64 17.88 16.42
N GLU A 39 -11.59 16.57 16.16
CA GLU A 39 -10.70 15.61 16.83
C GLU A 39 -9.48 15.24 15.95
N PRO A 40 -8.36 15.99 16.02
CA PRO A 40 -7.17 15.73 15.20
C PRO A 40 -6.35 14.52 15.67
N ALA A 41 -6.59 14.01 16.88
CA ALA A 41 -5.82 12.91 17.46
C ALA A 41 -5.89 11.64 16.60
N MET A 42 -7.06 11.35 16.02
CA MET A 42 -7.27 10.16 15.20
C MET A 42 -6.50 10.22 13.88
N VAL A 43 -6.38 11.41 13.28
CA VAL A 43 -5.56 11.63 12.07
C VAL A 43 -4.07 11.41 12.37
N ARG A 44 -3.60 11.81 13.54
CA ARG A 44 -2.21 11.52 13.96
C ARG A 44 -1.96 10.01 14.07
N GLY A 45 -2.81 9.29 14.80
CA GLY A 45 -2.65 7.84 14.98
C GLY A 45 -2.71 7.07 13.66
N MET A 46 -3.73 7.34 12.85
CA MET A 46 -3.91 6.67 11.55
C MET A 46 -2.84 7.11 10.54
N GLY A 47 -2.43 8.37 10.57
CA GLY A 47 -1.37 8.90 9.71
C GLY A 47 -0.02 8.24 9.99
N MET A 48 0.31 8.03 11.27
CA MET A 48 1.51 7.28 11.66
C MET A 48 1.43 5.82 11.24
N ALA A 49 0.29 5.14 11.48
CA ALA A 49 0.10 3.76 11.07
C ALA A 49 0.23 3.59 9.54
N HIS A 50 -0.38 4.49 8.77
CA HIS A 50 -0.26 4.53 7.32
C HIS A 50 1.19 4.80 6.87
N GLY A 51 1.88 5.75 7.49
CA GLY A 51 3.29 6.05 7.18
C GLY A 51 4.21 4.83 7.37
N VAL A 52 4.03 4.08 8.46
CA VAL A 52 4.76 2.82 8.69
C VAL A 52 4.45 1.79 7.60
N LEU A 53 3.19 1.63 7.23
CA LEU A 53 2.77 0.73 6.16
C LEU A 53 3.33 1.15 4.79
N PHE A 54 3.42 2.46 4.52
CA PHE A 54 3.99 2.99 3.28
C PHE A 54 5.51 2.70 3.18
N VAL A 55 6.24 2.79 4.30
CA VAL A 55 7.65 2.39 4.35
C VAL A 55 7.79 0.88 4.14
N ALA A 56 6.94 0.07 4.76
CA ALA A 56 6.92 -1.38 4.53
C ALA A 56 6.58 -1.73 3.07
N PHE A 57 5.66 -0.99 2.45
CA PHE A 57 5.32 -1.13 1.03
C PHE A 57 6.54 -0.82 0.16
N SER A 58 7.23 0.29 0.42
CA SER A 58 8.45 0.68 -0.29
C SER A 58 9.55 -0.38 -0.19
N ALA A 59 9.77 -0.93 1.01
CA ALA A 59 10.76 -2.00 1.24
C ALA A 59 10.40 -3.29 0.50
N THR A 60 9.13 -3.71 0.55
CA THR A 60 8.65 -4.91 -0.15
C THR A 60 8.62 -4.73 -1.66
N LEU A 61 8.35 -3.53 -2.15
CA LEU A 61 8.42 -3.17 -3.57
C LEU A 61 9.86 -3.24 -4.07
N LEU A 62 10.83 -2.74 -3.30
CA LEU A 62 12.25 -2.84 -3.64
C LEU A 62 12.71 -4.30 -3.69
N ALA A 63 12.30 -5.12 -2.72
CA ALA A 63 12.60 -6.55 -2.71
C ALA A 63 12.00 -7.27 -3.94
N ALA A 64 10.75 -6.98 -4.29
CA ALA A 64 10.09 -7.55 -5.47
C ALA A 64 10.71 -7.05 -6.79
N TRP A 65 11.14 -5.78 -6.84
CA TRP A 65 11.82 -5.19 -7.97
C TRP A 65 13.15 -5.92 -8.25
N TYR A 66 13.93 -6.20 -7.21
CA TYR A 66 15.18 -6.95 -7.31
C TYR A 66 14.94 -8.41 -7.72
N ASP A 67 14.01 -9.10 -7.06
CA ASP A 67 13.68 -10.52 -7.30
C ASP A 67 13.14 -10.76 -8.72
N ARG A 68 12.26 -9.89 -9.21
CA ARG A 68 11.61 -10.03 -10.52
C ARG A 68 12.28 -9.23 -11.63
N ARG A 69 13.39 -8.55 -11.34
CA ARG A 69 14.13 -7.68 -12.29
C ARG A 69 13.19 -6.75 -13.08
N TRP A 70 12.20 -6.18 -12.39
CA TRP A 70 11.23 -5.29 -13.05
C TRP A 70 11.93 -4.02 -13.54
N THR A 71 11.37 -3.38 -14.56
CA THR A 71 11.88 -2.07 -15.01
C THR A 71 11.56 -1.00 -13.97
N ILE A 72 12.40 0.02 -13.86
CA ILE A 72 12.18 1.16 -12.95
C ILE A 72 10.81 1.80 -13.22
N ARG A 73 10.41 1.91 -14.50
CA ARG A 73 9.09 2.43 -14.91
C ARG A 73 7.93 1.67 -14.25
N ARG A 74 8.07 0.35 -14.10
CA ARG A 74 7.05 -0.49 -13.46
C ARG A 74 7.00 -0.26 -11.95
N SER A 75 8.15 -0.21 -11.28
CA SER A 75 8.16 0.08 -9.84
C SER A 75 7.67 1.49 -9.53
N ALA A 76 8.02 2.46 -10.38
CA ALA A 76 7.55 3.84 -10.25
C ALA A 76 6.03 3.95 -10.43
N SER A 77 5.43 3.19 -11.36
CA SER A 77 3.97 3.19 -11.50
C SER A 77 3.28 2.57 -10.29
N LEU A 78 3.80 1.46 -9.75
CA LEU A 78 3.27 0.85 -8.52
C LEU A 78 3.39 1.81 -7.33
N MET A 79 4.50 2.52 -7.19
CA MET A 79 4.68 3.55 -6.18
C MET A 79 3.65 4.67 -6.36
N PHE A 80 3.51 5.22 -7.57
CA PHE A 80 2.54 6.28 -7.85
C PHE A 80 1.09 5.88 -7.50
N TRP A 81 0.70 4.66 -7.86
CA TRP A 81 -0.64 4.16 -7.52
C TRP A 81 -0.84 3.95 -6.01
N SER A 82 0.20 3.73 -5.21
CA SER A 82 0.04 3.65 -3.74
C SER A 82 -0.36 5.00 -3.12
N LEU A 83 0.04 6.13 -3.72
CA LEU A 83 -0.32 7.48 -3.25
C LEU A 83 -1.78 7.87 -3.56
N VAL A 84 -2.49 7.06 -4.35
CA VAL A 84 -3.89 7.32 -4.71
C VAL A 84 -4.80 6.51 -3.79
N PRO A 85 -5.81 7.14 -3.13
CA PRO A 85 -6.78 6.37 -2.35
C PRO A 85 -7.46 5.35 -3.26
N LEU A 86 -7.48 4.08 -2.84
CA LEU A 86 -7.93 2.90 -3.60
C LEU A 86 -6.98 2.41 -4.73
N GLY A 87 -5.83 3.03 -4.95
CA GLY A 87 -4.87 2.59 -5.95
C GLY A 87 -4.26 1.20 -5.68
N ALA A 88 -4.29 0.75 -4.43
CA ALA A 88 -3.97 -0.64 -4.05
C ALA A 88 -4.80 -1.70 -4.81
N ILE A 89 -6.04 -1.39 -5.19
CA ILE A 89 -6.88 -2.30 -6.01
C ILE A 89 -6.26 -2.49 -7.40
N TRP A 90 -5.74 -1.41 -7.99
CA TRP A 90 -5.06 -1.46 -9.28
C TRP A 90 -3.75 -2.22 -9.18
N ILE A 91 -2.96 -1.97 -8.12
CA ILE A 91 -1.71 -2.68 -7.82
C ILE A 91 -1.96 -4.19 -7.71
N GLU A 92 -2.96 -4.59 -6.92
CA GLU A 92 -3.32 -6.00 -6.73
C GLU A 92 -3.73 -6.68 -8.05
N ARG A 93 -4.51 -6.00 -8.90
CA ARG A 93 -4.87 -6.50 -10.24
C ARG A 93 -3.63 -6.65 -11.12
N ASN A 94 -2.73 -5.67 -11.13
CA ASN A 94 -1.50 -5.71 -11.93
C ASN A 94 -0.55 -6.84 -11.47
N LEU A 95 -0.39 -7.01 -10.16
CA LEU A 95 0.48 -8.03 -9.56
C LEU A 95 -0.06 -9.45 -9.76
N ARG A 96 -1.38 -9.63 -9.78
CA ARG A 96 -2.03 -10.91 -10.07
C ARG A 96 -1.85 -11.34 -11.53
N GLN A 97 -1.93 -10.40 -12.48
CA GLN A 97 -1.76 -10.71 -13.91
C GLN A 97 -0.31 -11.03 -14.31
N SER A 98 0.65 -10.68 -13.47
CA SER A 98 2.09 -10.85 -13.73
C SER A 98 2.73 -12.00 -12.96
N ASN A 99 1.93 -12.75 -12.20
CA ASN A 99 2.26 -14.06 -11.64
C ASN A 99 1.19 -15.06 -12.10
N PRO A 100 1.40 -15.79 -13.22
CA PRO A 100 0.75 -17.08 -13.40
C PRO A 100 1.15 -18.05 -12.27
#